data_AF-A0A2T1EJS2-F1
#
_entry.id   AF-A0A2T1EJS2-F1
#
_cell.length_a   1.000
_cell.length_b   1.000
_cell.length_c   1.000
_cell.angle_alpha   90.00
_cell.angle_beta   90.00
_cell.angle_gamma   90.00
#
_symmetry.space_group_name_H-M   'P 1'
#
loop_
_entity.id
_entity.type
_entity.pdbx_description
1 polymer ?
#
loop_
_entity_poly.entity_id
_entity_poly.type
_entity_poly.pdbx_seq_one_letter_code
_entity_poly.pdbx_strand_id
1 'polypeptide(L)'
;MTEAQLSATQIPVNDIIDRLAAIGNHNYSRFQELENTFVSQHSEEVWQEVFNFRLLPALDKAASQWLLVQWTSDGINSVKTVG
;
A
#
# COMPACT_ATOMS: atom_id res chain seq x y z
N MET A 1 5.50 -14.29 -31.99
CA MET A 1 5.53 -14.37 -30.53
C MET A 1 5.21 -12.97 -30.05
N THR A 2 4.04 -12.75 -29.46
CA THR A 2 3.61 -11.43 -29.01
C THR A 2 4.30 -11.15 -27.69
N GLU A 3 5.17 -10.15 -27.66
CA GLU A 3 5.79 -9.65 -26.44
C GLU A 3 4.69 -9.13 -25.53
N ALA A 4 4.52 -9.73 -24.35
CA ALA A 4 3.66 -9.16 -23.34
C ALA A 4 4.24 -7.79 -22.98
N GLN A 5 3.55 -6.73 -23.39
CA GLN A 5 3.88 -5.38 -22.95
C GLN A 5 3.62 -5.32 -21.45
N LEU A 6 4.66 -5.55 -20.65
CA LEU A 6 4.69 -5.22 -19.23
C LEU A 6 4.71 -3.70 -19.13
N SER A 7 3.56 -3.07 -19.29
CA SER A 7 3.41 -1.64 -19.01
C SER A 7 3.58 -1.46 -17.51
N ALA A 8 4.79 -1.08 -17.08
CA ALA A 8 5.04 -0.72 -15.69
C ALA A 8 4.10 0.41 -15.31
N THR A 9 3.21 0.16 -14.34
CA THR A 9 2.27 1.18 -13.88
C THR A 9 3.07 2.34 -13.30
N GLN A 10 2.99 3.50 -13.95
CA GLN A 10 3.63 4.71 -13.46
C GLN A 10 2.86 5.22 -12.24
N ILE A 11 3.51 5.12 -11.08
CA ILE A 11 2.96 5.62 -9.82
C ILE A 11 3.68 6.92 -9.45
N PRO A 12 2.95 8.03 -9.23
CA PRO A 12 3.53 9.27 -8.76
C PRO A 12 4.35 9.06 -7.48
N VAL A 13 5.51 9.72 -7.37
CA VAL A 13 6.35 9.62 -6.17
C VAL A 13 5.62 10.14 -4.94
N ASN A 14 4.80 11.19 -5.10
CA ASN A 14 4.00 11.76 -4.00
C ASN A 14 3.04 10.74 -3.39
N ASP A 15 2.46 9.84 -4.20
CA ASP A 15 1.59 8.77 -3.70
C ASP A 15 2.34 7.79 -2.78
N ILE A 16 3.64 7.58 -3.01
CA ILE A 16 4.48 6.73 -2.16
C ILE A 16 4.86 7.51 -0.89
N ILE A 17 5.29 8.76 -1.03
CA ILE A 17 5.70 9.62 0.09
C ILE A 17 4.55 9.81 1.08
N ASP A 18 3.34 10.09 0.61
CA ASP A 18 2.18 10.33 1.48
C ASP A 18 1.83 9.09 2.32
N ARG A 19 2.00 7.89 1.77
CA ARG A 19 1.81 6.63 2.51
C ARG A 19 2.91 6.39 3.52
N LEU A 20 4.17 6.59 3.14
CA LEU A 20 5.30 6.48 4.07
C LEU A 20 5.14 7.48 5.23
N ALA A 21 4.69 8.70 4.95
CA ALA A 21 4.40 9.70 5.96
C ALA A 21 3.25 9.29 6.88
N ALA A 22 2.17 8.68 6.36
CA ALA A 22 1.08 8.17 7.18
C ALA A 22 1.55 7.06 8.14
N ILE A 23 2.37 6.14 7.65
CA ILE A 23 2.96 5.07 8.47
C ILE A 23 3.92 5.66 9.51
N GLY A 24 4.83 6.55 9.11
CA GLY A 24 5.80 7.17 10.01
C GLY A 24 5.17 8.04 11.10
N ASN A 25 3.99 8.62 10.83
CA ASN A 25 3.20 9.37 11.81
C ASN A 25 2.21 8.50 12.62
N HIS A 26 2.25 7.17 12.46
CA HIS A 26 1.31 6.24 13.07
C HIS A 26 -0.18 6.59 12.84
N ASN A 27 -0.49 7.16 11.68
CA ASN A 27 -1.84 7.57 11.33
C ASN A 27 -2.53 6.51 10.46
N TYR A 28 -3.11 5.50 11.12
CA TYR A 28 -3.72 4.36 10.43
C TYR A 28 -4.93 4.76 9.57
N SER A 29 -5.78 5.66 10.06
CA SER A 29 -6.94 6.13 9.29
C SER A 29 -6.53 6.80 7.97
N ARG A 30 -5.48 7.63 8.00
CA ARG A 30 -4.95 8.24 6.76
C ARG A 30 -4.32 7.21 5.85
N PHE A 31 -3.62 6.21 6.40
CA PHE A 31 -3.06 5.12 5.61
C PHE A 31 -4.15 4.32 4.89
N GLN A 32 -5.25 3.97 5.57
CA GLN A 32 -6.39 3.27 4.97
C GLN A 32 -7.09 4.09 3.88
N GLU A 33 -7.25 5.41 4.09
CA GLU A 33 -7.82 6.29 3.07
C GLU A 33 -6.96 6.32 1.79
N LEU A 34 -5.63 6.42 1.95
CA LEU A 34 -4.68 6.40 0.84
C LEU A 34 -4.66 5.03 0.13
N GLU A 35 -4.73 3.93 0.87
CA GLU A 35 -4.86 2.56 0.32
C GLU A 35 -6.14 2.43 -0.52
N ASN A 36 -7.31 2.75 0.05
CA ASN A 36 -8.59 2.64 -0.64
C ASN A 36 -8.68 3.53 -1.89
N THR A 37 -8.18 4.77 -1.80
CA THR A 37 -8.14 5.70 -2.94
C THR A 37 -7.28 5.15 -4.06
N PHE A 38 -6.13 4.58 -3.73
CA PHE A 38 -5.20 4.03 -4.71
C PHE A 38 -5.71 2.76 -5.38
N VAL A 39 -6.28 1.84 -4.59
CA VAL A 39 -6.89 0.61 -5.12
C VAL A 39 -8.04 0.97 -6.08
N SER A 40 -8.81 2.01 -5.77
CA SER A 40 -9.88 2.51 -6.65
C SER A 40 -9.37 3.11 -7.97
N GLN A 41 -8.13 3.62 -8.01
CA GLN A 41 -7.54 4.26 -9.18
C GLN A 41 -6.74 3.30 -10.07
N HIS A 42 -6.12 2.28 -9.48
CA HIS A 42 -5.22 1.36 -10.18
C HIS A 42 -5.78 -0.06 -10.22
N SER A 43 -5.67 -0.79 -9.11
CA SER A 43 -6.22 -2.12 -8.82
C SER A 43 -5.54 -2.65 -7.54
N GLU A 44 -6.09 -3.72 -6.95
CA GLU A 44 -5.47 -4.41 -5.82
C GLU A 44 -4.11 -5.03 -6.20
N GLU A 45 -3.96 -5.58 -7.41
CA GLU A 45 -2.69 -6.18 -7.86
C GLU A 45 -1.54 -5.15 -7.90
N VAL A 46 -1.82 -3.95 -8.41
CA VAL A 46 -0.85 -2.84 -8.42
C VAL A 46 -0.53 -2.38 -7.01
N TRP A 47 -1.53 -2.37 -6.11
CA TRP A 47 -1.30 -2.07 -4.70
C TRP A 47 -0.35 -3.07 -4.05
N GLN A 48 -0.54 -4.37 -4.27
CA GLN A 48 0.33 -5.41 -3.74
C GLN A 48 1.77 -5.25 -4.25
N GLU A 49 1.96 -4.93 -5.53
CA GLU A 49 3.31 -4.65 -6.07
C GLU A 49 3.95 -3.44 -5.39
N VAL A 50 3.24 -2.30 -5.34
CA VAL A 50 3.75 -1.06 -4.73
C VAL A 50 4.07 -1.27 -3.26
N PHE A 51 3.20 -1.98 -2.54
CA PHE A 51 3.42 -2.29 -1.13
C PHE A 51 4.68 -3.12 -0.93
N ASN A 52 4.80 -4.25 -1.63
CA ASN A 52 5.90 -5.19 -1.42
C ASN A 52 7.26 -4.66 -1.87
N PHE A 53 7.29 -3.89 -2.97
CA PHE A 53 8.57 -3.48 -3.59
C PHE A 53 8.96 -2.03 -3.34
N ARG A 54 8.03 -1.15 -2.92
CA ARG A 54 8.32 0.29 -2.74
C ARG A 54 8.09 0.77 -1.32
N LEU A 55 7.03 0.32 -0.66
CA LEU A 55 6.71 0.73 0.71
C LEU A 55 7.46 -0.10 1.74
N LEU A 56 7.24 -1.42 1.74
CA LEU A 56 7.79 -2.33 2.75
C LEU A 56 9.32 -2.23 2.90
N PRO A 57 10.14 -2.17 1.82
CA PRO A 57 11.59 -2.05 1.95
C PRO A 57 12.05 -0.69 2.50
N ALA A 58 11.21 0.34 2.44
CA ALA A 58 11.50 1.69 2.93
C ALA A 58 11.12 1.89 4.40
N LEU A 59 10.42 0.92 5.01
CA LEU A 59 10.03 1.00 6.42
C LEU A 59 11.18 0.54 7.32
N ASP A 60 11.45 1.31 8.36
CA ASP A 60 12.26 0.80 9.47
C ASP A 60 11.48 -0.26 10.27
N LYS A 61 12.19 -0.91 11.20
CA LYS A 61 11.62 -2.00 11.99
C LYS A 61 10.42 -1.54 12.83
N ALA A 62 10.47 -0.36 13.43
CA ALA A 62 9.39 0.12 14.29
C ALA A 62 8.14 0.43 13.47
N ALA A 63 8.29 1.12 12.33
CA ALA A 63 7.20 1.38 11.40
C ALA A 63 6.55 0.09 10.89
N SER A 64 7.36 -0.90 10.49
CA SER A 64 6.88 -2.21 10.02
C SER A 64 6.10 -2.96 11.10
N GLN A 65 6.59 -2.96 12.34
CA GLN A 65 5.92 -3.60 13.47
C GLN A 65 4.60 -2.91 13.83
N TRP A 66 4.59 -1.57 13.82
CA TRP A 66 3.37 -0.80 14.07
C TRP A 66 2.29 -1.13 13.04
N LEU A 67 2.63 -1.14 11.75
CA LEU A 67 1.69 -1.45 10.68
C LEU A 67 1.12 -2.88 10.80
N LEU A 68 1.97 -3.85 11.13
CA LEU A 68 1.56 -5.23 11.37
C LEU A 68 0.61 -5.35 12.58
N VAL A 69 0.84 -4.58 13.64
CA VAL A 69 -0.08 -4.51 14.79
C VAL A 69 -1.43 -3.93 14.37
N GLN A 70 -1.47 -2.89 13.53
CA GLN A 70 -2.74 -2.36 13.04
C GLN A 70 -3.52 -3.42 12.25
N TRP A 71 -2.89 -4.09 11.29
CA TRP A 71 -3.55 -5.15 10.50
C TRP A 71 -4.02 -6.36 11.31
N THR A 72 -3.34 -6.70 12.39
CA THR A 72 -3.73 -7.82 13.25
C THR A 72 -4.77 -7.42 14.30
N SER A 73 -4.78 -6.16 14.73
CA SER A 73 -5.73 -5.62 15.73
C SER A 73 -7.08 -5.25 15.12
N ASP A 74 -7.10 -4.74 13.90
CA ASP A 74 -8.34 -4.41 13.18
C ASP A 74 -9.05 -5.67 12.61
N GLY A 75 -8.42 -6.84 12.75
CA GLY A 75 -8.58 -7.95 11.82
C GLY A 75 -8.00 -7.57 10.46
N ILE A 76 -7.53 -8.53 9.65
CA ILE A 76 -7.04 -8.20 8.31
C ILE A 76 -8.25 -7.75 7.46
N ASN A 77 -8.58 -6.47 7.54
CA ASN A 77 -9.52 -5.73 6.71
C ASN A 77 -8.77 -4.91 5.65
N SER A 78 -7.57 -5.34 5.23
CA SER A 78 -7.02 -4.92 3.94
C SER A 78 -7.94 -5.49 2.87
N VAL A 79 -8.77 -4.61 2.33
CA VAL A 79 -9.74 -4.76 1.23
C VAL A 79 -10.02 -6.22 0.85
N LYS A 80 -10.85 -6.90 1.64
CA LYS A 80 -11.58 -8.06 1.11
C LYS A 80 -12.87 -7.52 0.51
N THR A 81 -12.87 -7.29 -0.79
CA THR A 81 -14.12 -7.16 -1.54
C THR A 81 -14.79 -8.53 -1.50
N VAL A 82 -15.66 -8.74 -0.51
CA VAL A 82 -16.57 -9.89 -0.50
C VAL A 82 -17.67 -9.53 -1.50
N GLY A 83 -17.66 -10.19 -2.65
CA GLY A 83 -18.70 -10.06 -3.68
C GLY A 83 -20.05 -10.56 -3.23
#